data_AF-A0A5Q0JZN3-F1
#
_entry.id   AF-A0A5Q0JZN3-F1
#
_cell.length_a   1.000
_cell.length_b   1.000
_cell.length_c   1.000
_cell.angle_alpha   90.00
_cell.angle_beta   90.00
_cell.angle_gamma   90.00
#
_symmetry.space_group_name_H-M   'P 1'
#
loop_
_entity.id
_entity.type
_entity.pdbx_description
1 polymer ?
#
loop_
_entity_poly.entity_id
_entity_poly.type
_entity_poly.pdbx_seq_one_letter_code
_entity_poly.pdbx_strand_id
1 'polypeptide(L)'
;MFSYINIFRVVAFFEGISYLLLLFVATPIKYLANDAQYVKLLGMPHGILFMAYIVLAFLYKKDFSWNNKQFGIVLFASIIPFGTFYVDKHYLNQ
;
A
#
# COMPACT_ATOMS: atom_id res chain seq x y z
N MET A 1 12.64 19.35 -4.09
CA MET A 1 12.51 18.70 -5.41
C MET A 1 11.73 17.40 -5.18
N PHE A 2 10.46 17.32 -5.58
CA PHE A 2 9.66 16.10 -5.39
C PHE A 2 10.19 15.03 -6.35
N SER A 3 11.07 14.17 -5.87
CA SER A 3 11.51 13.00 -6.63
C SER A 3 10.35 11.99 -6.69
N TYR A 4 10.10 11.40 -7.85
CA TYR A 4 9.03 10.43 -8.09
C TYR A 4 9.02 9.26 -7.08
N ILE A 5 10.21 8.92 -6.61
CA ILE A 5 10.52 7.98 -5.51
C ILE A 5 9.77 8.35 -4.21
N ASN A 6 9.76 9.65 -3.85
CA ASN A 6 9.09 10.12 -2.65
C ASN A 6 7.57 10.00 -2.75
N ILE A 7 6.99 10.15 -3.95
CA ILE A 7 5.55 9.99 -4.17
C ILE A 7 5.18 8.51 -3.97
N PHE A 8 5.94 7.60 -4.57
CA PHE A 8 5.71 6.16 -4.39
C PHE A 8 5.86 5.73 -2.93
N ARG A 9 6.88 6.24 -2.22
CA ARG A 9 7.08 6.04 -0.78
C ARG A 9 5.87 6.49 0.03
N VAL A 10 5.40 7.73 -0.20
CA VAL A 10 4.25 8.27 0.54
C VAL A 10 2.99 7.44 0.27
N VAL A 11 2.72 7.08 -1.00
CA VAL A 11 1.57 6.26 -1.35
C VAL A 11 1.65 4.87 -0.71
N ALA A 12 2.81 4.21 -0.78
CA ALA A 12 3.03 2.90 -0.15
C ALA A 12 2.84 2.95 1.38
N PHE A 13 3.33 4.01 2.02
CA PHE A 13 3.19 4.21 3.46
C PHE A 13 1.72 4.45 3.87
N PHE A 14 1.01 5.32 3.15
CA PHE A 14 -0.42 5.55 3.40
C PHE A 14 -1.27 4.31 3.10
N GLU A 15 -0.94 3.55 2.05
CA GLU A 15 -1.58 2.28 1.72
C GLU A 15 -1.44 1.28 2.88
N GLY A 16 -0.21 1.07 3.39
CA GLY A 16 0.04 0.17 4.50
C GLY A 16 -0.67 0.60 5.79
N ILE A 17 -0.66 1.90 6.11
CA ILE A 17 -1.38 2.45 7.25
C ILE A 17 -2.89 2.26 7.10
N SER A 18 -3.44 2.54 5.92
CA SER A 18 -4.88 2.39 5.68
C SER A 18 -5.33 0.93 5.80
N TYR A 19 -4.47 -0.02 5.39
CA TYR A 19 -4.73 -1.45 5.55
C TYR A 19 -4.65 -1.90 7.02
N LEU A 20 -3.65 -1.41 7.77
CA LEU A 20 -3.55 -1.64 9.21
C LEU A 20 -4.76 -1.07 9.96
N LEU A 21 -5.21 0.13 9.61
CA LEU A 21 -6.42 0.72 10.20
C LEU A 21 -7.67 -0.09 9.85
N LEU A 22 -7.78 -0.60 8.62
CA LEU A 22 -8.87 -1.52 8.25
C LEU A 22 -8.86 -2.76 9.12
N LEU A 23 -7.72 -3.44 9.26
CA LEU A 23 -7.60 -4.67 10.04
C LEU A 23 -7.80 -4.44 11.54
N PHE A 24 -7.09 -3.49 12.14
CA PHE A 24 -7.07 -3.29 13.59
C PHE A 24 -8.19 -2.40 14.13
N VAL A 25 -8.81 -1.56 13.30
CA VAL A 25 -9.87 -0.64 13.74
C VAL A 25 -11.20 -1.04 13.10
N ALA A 26 -11.25 -1.10 11.76
CA ALA A 26 -12.51 -1.31 11.06
C ALA A 26 -13.08 -2.73 11.26
N THR A 27 -12.24 -3.77 11.26
CA THR A 27 -12.74 -5.15 11.49
C THR A 27 -13.26 -5.36 12.93
N PRO A 28 -12.55 -4.99 14.01
CA PRO A 28 -13.10 -5.16 15.36
C PRO A 28 -14.33 -4.29 15.59
N ILE A 29 -14.38 -3.05 15.07
CA ILE A 29 -15.60 -2.23 15.19
C ILE A 29 -16.77 -2.88 14.45
N LYS A 30 -16.55 -3.43 13.25
CA LYS A 30 -17.60 -4.17 12.51
C LYS A 30 -18.14 -5.34 13.32
N TYR A 31 -17.29 -6.11 14.00
CA TYR A 31 -17.73 -7.26 14.79
C TYR A 31 -18.32 -6.88 16.15
N LEU A 32 -17.81 -5.83 16.81
CA LEU A 32 -18.26 -5.41 18.14
C LEU A 32 -19.50 -4.52 18.11
N ALA A 33 -19.59 -3.60 17.14
CA ALA A 33 -20.69 -2.66 17.00
C ALA A 33 -21.72 -3.08 15.94
N ASN A 34 -21.48 -4.19 15.21
CA ASN A 34 -22.26 -4.60 14.03
C ASN A 34 -22.41 -3.49 12.97
N ASP A 35 -21.56 -2.47 13.02
CA ASP A 35 -21.63 -1.30 12.17
C ASP A 35 -20.47 -1.32 11.17
N ALA A 36 -20.82 -1.50 9.89
CA ALA A 36 -19.87 -1.57 8.78
C ALA A 36 -19.47 -0.19 8.24
N GLN A 37 -19.93 0.92 8.83
CA GLN A 37 -19.69 2.26 8.33
C GLN A 37 -18.18 2.59 8.28
N TYR A 38 -17.41 2.21 9.31
CA TYR A 38 -15.96 2.42 9.34
C TYR A 38 -15.19 1.58 8.32
N VAL A 39 -15.67 0.37 8.01
CA VAL A 39 -15.10 -0.47 6.95
C VAL A 39 -15.34 0.16 5.59
N LYS A 40 -16.52 0.74 5.35
CA LYS A 40 -16.80 1.48 4.11
C LYS A 40 -15.97 2.76 4.01
N LEU A 41 -15.89 3.52 5.10
CA LEU A 41 -15.17 4.79 5.16
C LEU A 41 -13.66 4.61 4.94
N LEU A 42 -13.05 3.59 5.53
CA LEU A 42 -11.61 3.30 5.39
C LEU A 42 -11.31 2.41 4.17
N GLY A 43 -12.27 1.57 3.77
CA GLY A 43 -12.16 0.68 2.60
C GLY A 43 -12.03 1.43 1.28
N MET A 44 -12.82 2.48 1.08
CA MET A 44 -12.80 3.27 -0.15
C MET A 44 -11.45 4.00 -0.40
N PRO A 45 -10.90 4.77 0.57
CA PRO A 45 -9.58 5.39 0.40
C PRO A 45 -8.45 4.36 0.33
N HIS A 46 -8.55 3.25 1.09
CA HIS A 46 -7.57 2.17 0.98
C HIS A 46 -7.54 1.57 -0.44
N GLY A 47 -8.69 1.28 -1.04
CA GLY A 47 -8.77 0.76 -2.41
C GLY A 47 -8.18 1.74 -3.45
N ILE A 48 -8.37 3.04 -3.27
CA ILE A 48 -7.75 4.07 -4.12
C ILE A 48 -6.22 4.06 -3.97
N LEU A 49 -5.73 3.99 -2.73
CA LEU A 49 -4.29 3.92 -2.44
C LEU A 49 -3.66 2.65 -3.01
N PHE A 50 -4.35 1.51 -2.90
CA PHE A 50 -3.92 0.24 -3.48
C PHE A 50 -3.82 0.30 -5.01
N MET A 51 -4.83 0.87 -5.68
CA MET A 51 -4.79 1.08 -7.14
C MET A 51 -3.66 2.02 -7.54
N ALA A 52 -3.48 3.13 -6.80
CA ALA A 52 -2.37 4.06 -7.03
C ALA A 52 -1.01 3.36 -6.86
N TYR A 53 -0.86 2.52 -5.83
CA TYR A 53 0.35 1.73 -5.61
C TYR A 53 0.65 0.81 -6.80
N ILE A 54 -0.34 0.06 -7.30
CA ILE A 54 -0.14 -0.84 -8.46
C ILE A 54 0.28 -0.06 -9.71
N VAL A 55 -0.39 1.06 -10.00
CA VAL A 55 -0.08 1.90 -11.17
C VAL A 55 1.34 2.45 -11.07
N LEU A 56 1.72 2.97 -9.90
CA LEU A 56 3.07 3.48 -9.66
C LEU A 56 4.12 2.36 -9.73
N ALA A 57 3.84 1.17 -9.18
CA ALA A 57 4.72 0.02 -9.31
C ALA A 57 4.95 -0.39 -10.76
N PHE A 58 3.93 -0.26 -11.63
CA PHE A 58 4.05 -0.52 -13.07
C PHE A 58 4.86 0.56 -13.80
N LEU A 59 4.62 1.83 -13.48
CA LEU A 59 5.37 2.97 -14.05
C LEU A 59 6.86 2.88 -13.67
N TYR A 60 7.14 2.70 -12.40
CA TYR A 60 8.51 2.71 -11.86
C TYR A 60 9.26 1.39 -12.01
N LYS A 61 8.60 0.33 -12.49
CA LYS A 61 9.26 -0.93 -12.84
C LYS A 61 10.46 -0.70 -13.75
N LYS A 62 10.33 0.23 -14.71
CA LYS A 62 11.35 0.52 -15.70
C LYS A 62 12.46 1.41 -15.14
N ASP A 63 12.10 2.38 -14.30
CA ASP A 63 13.05 3.32 -13.68
C ASP A 63 13.94 2.63 -12.63
N PHE A 64 13.41 1.69 -11.85
CA PHE A 64 14.19 0.93 -10.87
C PHE A 64 14.88 -0.32 -11.43
N SER A 65 14.81 -0.56 -12.75
CA SER A 65 15.36 -1.78 -13.39
C SER A 65 14.90 -3.09 -12.73
N TRP A 66 13.67 -3.12 -12.18
CA TRP A 66 13.19 -4.26 -11.42
C TRP A 66 13.03 -5.50 -12.30
N ASN A 67 13.64 -6.59 -11.85
CA ASN A 67 13.49 -7.89 -12.48
C ASN A 67 12.06 -8.42 -12.26
N ASN A 68 11.56 -9.31 -13.12
CA ASN A 68 10.17 -9.82 -13.00
C ASN A 68 9.87 -10.45 -11.63
N LYS A 69 10.87 -11.05 -10.97
CA LYS A 69 10.76 -11.54 -9.58
C LYS A 69 10.55 -10.41 -8.57
N GLN A 70 11.28 -9.31 -8.71
CA GLN A 70 11.18 -8.15 -7.80
C GLN A 70 9.83 -7.45 -7.97
N PHE A 71 9.39 -7.27 -9.22
CA PHE A 71 8.06 -6.76 -9.51
C PHE A 71 6.95 -7.62 -8.89
N GLY A 72 7.07 -8.96 -8.97
CA GLY A 72 6.17 -9.88 -8.30
C GLY A 72 6.17 -9.70 -6.77
N ILE A 73 7.35 -9.55 -6.16
CA ILE A 73 7.46 -9.30 -4.70
C ILE A 73 6.79 -7.98 -4.32
N VAL A 74 6.95 -6.92 -5.13
CA VAL A 74 6.33 -5.61 -4.89
C VAL A 74 4.79 -5.69 -4.94
N LEU A 75 4.24 -6.43 -5.90
CA LEU A 75 2.79 -6.66 -5.96
C LEU A 75 2.27 -7.54 -4.82
N PHE A 76 3.02 -8.57 -4.42
CA PHE A 76 2.66 -9.36 -3.25
C PHE A 76 2.77 -8.56 -1.95
N ALA A 77 3.71 -7.61 -1.90
CA ALA A 77 3.92 -6.73 -0.78
C ALA A 77 2.75 -5.77 -0.52
N SER A 78 1.96 -5.41 -1.54
CA SER A 78 0.73 -4.62 -1.33
C SER A 78 -0.46 -5.43 -0.81
N ILE A 79 -0.37 -6.75 -0.78
CA ILE A 79 -1.43 -7.62 -0.24
C ILE A 79 -1.14 -7.96 1.23
N ILE A 80 0.13 -7.96 1.61
CA ILE A 80 0.56 -8.31 2.96
C ILE A 80 0.59 -7.03 3.82
N PRO A 81 -0.02 -7.01 5.02
CA PRO A 81 -0.15 -5.83 5.90
C PRO A 81 1.16 -5.15 6.35
N PHE A 82 2.32 -5.58 5.86
CA PHE A 82 3.64 -5.03 6.14
C PHE A 82 4.57 -5.07 4.92
N GLY A 83 4.11 -5.56 3.77
CA GLY A 83 4.96 -5.70 2.60
C GLY A 83 5.30 -4.35 1.98
N THR A 84 4.39 -3.38 2.00
CA THR A 84 4.65 -2.02 1.50
C THR A 84 5.74 -1.30 2.29
N PHE A 85 5.86 -1.57 3.60
CA PHE A 85 6.99 -1.14 4.43
C PHE A 85 8.31 -1.80 4.04
N TYR A 86 8.29 -3.07 3.63
CA TYR A 86 9.49 -3.76 3.13
C TYR A 86 9.95 -3.18 1.79
N VAL A 87 9.02 -2.87 0.89
CA VAL A 87 9.34 -2.21 -0.40
C VAL A 87 9.92 -0.82 -0.17
N ASP A 88 9.34 -0.04 0.74
CA ASP A 88 9.88 1.28 1.10
C ASP A 88 11.30 1.21 1.69
N LYS A 89 11.53 0.29 2.62
CA LYS A 89 12.83 0.19 3.28
C LYS A 89 13.93 -0.38 2.38
N HIS A 90 13.59 -1.31 1.49
CA HIS A 90 14.59 -2.12 0.77
C HIS A 90 14.82 -1.72 -0.68
N TYR A 91 13.82 -1.13 -1.35
CA TYR A 91 13.90 -0.75 -2.77
C TYR A 91 13.92 0.77 -3.00
N LEU A 92 13.39 1.56 -2.07
CA LEU A 92 13.31 3.02 -2.19
C LEU A 92 14.48 3.76 -1.49
N ASN A 93 15.34 3.07 -0.74
CA ASN A 93 16.55 3.62 -0.12
C ASN A 93 17.79 3.50 -1.03
N GLN A 94 17.70 4.03 -2.25
CA GLN A 94 18.88 4.33 -3.07
C GLN A 94 19.15 5.83 -3.04
#